data_AF-A0A327J959-F1
#
_entry.id   AF-A0A327J959-F1
#
_cell.length_a   1.000
_cell.length_b   1.000
_cell.length_c   1.000
_cell.angle_alpha   90.00
_cell.angle_beta   90.00
_cell.angle_gamma   90.00
#
_symmetry.space_group_name_H-M   'P 1'
#
loop_
_entity.id
_entity.type
_entity.pdbx_description
1 polymer ?
#
loop_
_entity_poly.entity_id
_entity_poly.type
_entity_poly.pdbx_seq_one_letter_code
_entity_poly.pdbx_strand_id
1 'polypeptide(L)'
;MKVSPITVGEYYTNSAIDNALEKVNQAKGIFVPYAKKYGVTVDVDKAAKVVSPDLLTPSMQKLVDNNIVVSVRDKKTGKVGLSLVGATKDSFMHSEDKLVEVFDRNGIKLVSTKFNHEDNLLRTICRAVENLTKFVKG
;
A
#
# COMPACT_ATOMS: atom_id res chain seq x y z
N MET A 1 -3.27 -36.22 13.04
CA MET A 1 -2.14 -35.71 12.21
C MET A 1 -1.58 -34.47 12.89
N LYS A 2 -0.28 -34.42 13.16
CA LYS A 2 0.42 -33.21 13.62
C LYS A 2 0.72 -32.35 12.40
N VAL A 3 0.14 -31.15 12.34
CA VAL A 3 0.42 -30.19 11.26
C VAL A 3 1.77 -29.55 11.57
N SER A 4 2.77 -29.77 10.71
CA SER A 4 4.07 -29.10 10.83
C SER A 4 3.90 -27.62 10.49
N PRO A 5 4.52 -26.70 11.24
CA PRO A 5 4.49 -25.28 10.90
C PRO A 5 5.20 -25.07 9.56
N ILE A 6 4.48 -24.49 8.59
CA ILE A 6 5.07 -24.07 7.33
C ILE A 6 5.94 -22.85 7.63
N THR A 7 7.25 -23.03 7.60
CA THR A 7 8.20 -21.92 7.65
C THR A 7 8.27 -21.33 6.23
N VAL A 8 7.53 -20.26 5.99
CA VAL A 8 7.68 -19.47 4.76
C VAL A 8 8.99 -18.69 4.90
N GLY A 9 10.01 -19.11 4.16
CA GLY A 9 11.29 -18.42 4.11
C GLY A 9 11.10 -17.06 3.42
N GLU A 10 11.30 -15.98 4.18
CA GLU A 10 11.20 -14.62 3.67
C GLU A 10 12.45 -14.29 2.82
N TYR A 11 12.39 -14.57 1.52
CA TYR A 11 13.42 -14.13 0.57
C TYR A 11 13.18 -12.67 0.21
N TYR A 12 13.74 -11.77 1.01
CA TYR A 12 13.79 -10.35 0.70
C TYR A 12 14.88 -10.09 -0.34
N THR A 13 14.49 -9.89 -1.60
CA THR A 13 15.40 -9.38 -2.62
C THR A 13 15.58 -7.86 -2.45
N ASN A 14 16.73 -7.34 -2.88
CA ASN A 14 17.07 -5.91 -2.89
C ASN A 14 16.12 -5.04 -3.77
N SER A 15 15.10 -5.59 -4.43
CA SER A 15 14.16 -4.87 -5.29
C SER A 15 12.75 -4.67 -4.71
N ALA A 16 12.51 -5.03 -3.43
CA ALA A 16 11.18 -4.92 -2.80
C ALA A 16 10.60 -3.49 -2.82
N ILE A 17 11.45 -2.47 -2.63
CA ILE A 17 11.06 -1.05 -2.71
C ILE A 17 10.64 -0.67 -4.13
N ASP A 18 11.42 -1.05 -5.12
CA ASP A 18 11.13 -0.70 -6.51
C ASP A 18 9.85 -1.39 -6.98
N ASN A 19 9.63 -2.65 -6.62
CA ASN A 19 8.38 -3.36 -6.85
C ASN A 19 7.18 -2.69 -6.17
N ALA A 20 7.36 -2.22 -4.93
CA ALA A 20 6.32 -1.50 -4.19
C ALA A 20 5.96 -0.18 -4.89
N LEU A 21 6.95 0.59 -5.34
CA LEU A 21 6.72 1.83 -6.08
C LEU A 21 6.08 1.59 -7.45
N GLU A 22 6.45 0.51 -8.15
CA GLU A 22 5.80 0.12 -9.41
C GLU A 22 4.31 -0.18 -9.21
N LYS A 23 3.98 -0.98 -8.18
CA LYS A 23 2.57 -1.28 -7.81
C LYS A 23 1.77 -0.02 -7.50
N VAL A 24 2.38 0.92 -6.75
CA VAL A 24 1.74 2.21 -6.45
C VAL A 24 1.52 3.03 -7.71
N ASN A 25 2.49 3.07 -8.62
CA ASN A 25 2.38 3.77 -9.89
C ASN A 25 1.28 3.19 -10.79
N GLN A 26 1.15 1.86 -10.85
CA GLN A 26 0.05 1.19 -11.54
C GLN A 26 -1.32 1.55 -10.93
N ALA A 27 -1.37 1.76 -9.61
CA ALA A 27 -2.57 2.14 -8.86
C ALA A 27 -2.81 3.66 -8.74
N LYS A 28 -2.02 4.51 -9.43
CA LYS A 28 -2.10 5.99 -9.30
C LYS A 28 -3.50 6.56 -9.52
N GLY A 29 -4.32 5.89 -10.34
CA GLY A 29 -5.69 6.28 -10.63
C GLY A 29 -6.60 6.34 -9.41
N ILE A 30 -6.26 5.62 -8.33
CA ILE A 30 -7.01 5.62 -7.07
C ILE A 30 -6.78 6.92 -6.28
N PHE A 31 -5.55 7.43 -6.28
CA PHE A 31 -5.18 8.60 -5.48
C PHE A 31 -5.59 9.93 -6.12
N VAL A 32 -5.65 10.02 -7.45
CA VAL A 32 -5.92 11.27 -8.17
C VAL A 32 -7.31 11.87 -7.85
N PRO A 33 -8.43 11.13 -7.92
CA PRO A 33 -9.75 11.66 -7.58
C PRO A 33 -9.83 12.06 -6.11
N TYR A 34 -9.23 11.25 -5.21
CA TYR A 34 -9.17 11.54 -3.78
C TYR A 34 -8.44 12.85 -3.50
N ALA A 35 -7.22 13.00 -4.02
CA ALA A 35 -6.39 14.19 -3.84
C ALA A 35 -7.08 15.47 -4.34
N LYS A 36 -7.80 15.37 -5.47
CA LYS A 36 -8.64 16.46 -6.00
C LYS A 36 -9.78 16.81 -5.04
N LYS A 37 -10.57 15.82 -4.62
CA LYS A 37 -11.73 16.00 -3.73
C LYS A 37 -11.35 16.69 -2.42
N TYR A 38 -10.23 16.31 -1.82
CA TYR A 38 -9.79 16.84 -0.52
C TYR A 38 -8.82 18.02 -0.65
N GLY A 39 -8.44 18.46 -1.85
CA GLY A 39 -7.52 19.58 -2.03
C GLY A 39 -6.15 19.34 -1.39
N VAL A 40 -5.58 18.16 -1.62
CA VAL A 40 -4.26 17.74 -1.15
C VAL A 40 -3.39 17.27 -2.33
N THR A 41 -2.08 17.18 -2.12
CA THR A 41 -1.20 16.37 -2.97
C THR A 41 -0.77 15.13 -2.21
N VAL A 42 -0.65 14.00 -2.91
CA VAL A 42 -0.17 12.73 -2.37
C VAL A 42 1.08 12.36 -3.15
N ASP A 43 2.15 12.02 -2.44
CA ASP A 43 3.40 11.56 -3.03
C ASP A 43 3.91 10.33 -2.27
N VAL A 44 4.44 9.35 -3.00
CA VAL A 44 4.93 8.09 -2.47
C VAL A 44 6.29 7.81 -3.07
N ASP A 45 7.31 7.67 -2.22
CA ASP A 45 8.70 7.55 -2.67
C ASP A 45 9.52 6.66 -1.71
N LYS A 46 10.79 6.43 -2.01
CA LYS A 46 11.74 5.78 -1.10
C LYS A 46 11.88 6.61 0.18
N ALA A 47 11.87 5.96 1.34
CA ALA A 47 12.08 6.66 2.62
C ALA A 47 13.44 7.38 2.65
N ALA A 48 14.44 6.91 1.88
CA ALA A 48 15.76 7.52 1.79
C ALA A 48 15.73 8.96 1.28
N LYS A 49 14.70 9.35 0.52
CA LYS A 49 14.59 10.69 -0.06
C LYS A 49 14.21 11.77 0.96
N VAL A 50 13.64 11.36 2.10
CA VAL A 50 13.18 12.28 3.15
C VAL A 50 14.12 12.33 4.36
N VAL A 51 15.15 11.49 4.41
CA VAL A 51 16.14 11.50 5.49
C VAL A 51 17.48 11.95 4.94
N SER A 52 18.10 12.95 5.59
CA SER A 52 19.45 13.38 5.23
C SER A 52 20.45 12.24 5.47
N PRO A 53 21.34 11.93 4.49
CA PRO A 53 22.35 10.87 4.64
C PRO A 53 23.22 11.03 5.89
N ASP A 54 23.56 12.27 6.24
CA ASP A 54 24.40 12.60 7.40
C ASP A 54 23.74 12.32 8.75
N LEU A 55 22.42 12.06 8.76
CA LEU A 55 21.63 11.77 9.96
C LEU A 55 21.28 10.27 10.07
N LEU A 56 21.68 9.44 9.09
CA LEU A 56 21.37 8.02 9.07
C LEU A 56 22.40 7.21 9.85
N THR A 57 21.99 6.78 11.05
CA THR A 57 22.73 5.72 11.76
C THR A 57 22.55 4.38 11.03
N PRO A 58 23.48 3.41 11.18
CA PRO A 58 23.35 2.09 10.54
C PRO A 58 22.05 1.35 10.86
N SER A 59 21.50 1.54 12.07
CA SER A 59 20.21 0.96 12.47
C SER A 59 19.02 1.64 11.78
N MET A 60 19.12 2.93 11.48
CA MET A 60 18.12 3.67 10.70
C MET A 60 18.22 3.36 9.20
N GLN A 61 19.40 3.04 8.71
CA GLN A 61 19.61 2.67 7.31
C GLN A 61 18.73 1.49 6.91
N LYS A 62 18.70 0.42 7.72
CA LYS A 62 17.83 -0.74 7.47
C LYS A 62 16.34 -0.41 7.53
N LEU A 63 15.92 0.58 8.33
CA LEU A 63 14.54 1.07 8.32
C LEU A 63 14.23 1.81 7.03
N VAL A 64 15.14 2.67 6.58
CA VAL A 64 15.00 3.42 5.34
C VAL A 64 14.98 2.52 4.11
N ASP A 65 15.85 1.51 4.06
CA ASP A 65 15.97 0.61 2.90
C ASP A 65 14.76 -0.30 2.71
N ASN A 66 13.98 -0.55 3.78
CA ASN A 66 12.83 -1.46 3.75
C ASN A 66 11.47 -0.74 3.71
N ASN A 67 11.45 0.60 3.72
CA ASN A 67 10.22 1.38 3.76
C ASN A 67 10.13 2.38 2.61
N ILE A 68 8.89 2.59 2.16
CA ILE A 68 8.52 3.77 1.38
C ILE A 68 7.96 4.84 2.33
N VAL A 69 8.02 6.09 1.92
CA VAL A 69 7.36 7.20 2.58
C VAL A 69 6.12 7.59 1.79
N VAL A 70 5.00 7.75 2.49
CA VAL A 70 3.78 8.37 1.99
C VAL A 70 3.72 9.78 2.56
N SER A 71 3.60 10.78 1.69
CA SER A 71 3.43 12.18 2.07
C SER A 71 2.10 12.72 1.57
N VAL A 72 1.43 13.50 2.43
CA VAL A 72 0.25 14.26 2.06
C VAL A 72 0.48 15.72 2.42
N ARG A 73 0.23 16.62 1.48
CA ARG A 73 0.35 18.06 1.67
C ARG A 73 -0.97 18.76 1.39
N ASP A 74 -1.40 19.62 2.30
CA ASP A 74 -2.53 20.52 2.07
C ASP A 74 -2.15 21.59 1.04
N LYS A 75 -2.93 21.74 -0.03
CA LYS A 75 -2.65 22.70 -1.11
C LYS A 75 -2.81 24.17 -0.69
N LYS A 76 -3.64 24.45 0.31
CA LYS A 76 -3.95 25.80 0.81
C LYS A 76 -2.97 26.22 1.90
N THR A 77 -2.71 25.35 2.88
CA THR A 77 -1.90 25.70 4.05
C THR A 77 -0.44 25.30 3.89
N GLY A 78 -0.12 24.40 2.95
CA GLY A 78 1.21 23.83 2.79
C GLY A 78 1.60 22.83 3.88
N LYS A 79 0.74 22.57 4.87
CA LYS A 79 0.99 21.60 5.94
C LYS A 79 1.25 20.21 5.36
N VAL A 80 2.31 19.56 5.82
CA VAL A 80 2.74 18.23 5.36
C VAL A 80 2.61 17.22 6.49
N GLY A 81 2.10 16.03 6.17
CA GLY A 81 2.17 14.84 7.00
C GLY A 81 2.94 13.74 6.27
N LEU A 82 3.68 12.93 7.03
CA LEU A 82 4.49 11.82 6.53
C LEU A 82 4.15 10.53 7.27
N SER A 83 4.20 9.40 6.57
CA SER A 83 4.05 8.07 7.15
C SER A 83 5.00 7.09 6.46
N LEU A 84 5.68 6.25 7.25
CA LEU A 84 6.49 5.16 6.73
C LEU A 84 5.61 3.92 6.53
N VAL A 85 5.74 3.29 5.37
CA VAL A 85 5.04 2.06 5.02
C VAL A 85 6.07 1.00 4.64
N GLY A 86 6.01 -0.15 5.29
CA GLY A 86 6.91 -1.26 5.02
C GLY A 86 6.64 -1.86 3.64
N ALA A 87 7.64 -1.79 2.76
CA ALA A 87 7.57 -2.36 1.41
C ALA A 87 7.84 -3.86 1.39
N THR A 88 8.41 -4.39 2.47
CA THR A 88 8.76 -5.80 2.64
C THR A 88 7.65 -6.63 3.28
N LYS A 89 6.60 -6.00 3.81
CA LYS A 89 5.48 -6.76 4.39
C LYS A 89 4.69 -7.44 3.27
N ASP A 90 4.37 -8.71 3.47
CA ASP A 90 3.62 -9.54 2.52
C ASP A 90 2.44 -8.78 1.89
N SER A 91 2.47 -8.65 0.57
CA SER A 91 1.26 -8.46 -0.22
C SER A 91 0.55 -9.81 -0.28
N PHE A 92 -0.25 -10.12 0.75
CA PHE A 92 -1.11 -11.30 0.73
C PHE A 92 -2.17 -11.11 -0.36
N MET A 93 -1.88 -11.62 -1.55
CA MET A 93 -2.92 -11.93 -2.53
C MET A 93 -3.56 -13.25 -2.09
N HIS A 94 -4.53 -13.18 -1.19
CA HIS A 94 -5.35 -14.36 -0.91
C HIS A 94 -6.30 -14.55 -2.09
N SER A 95 -6.24 -15.70 -2.75
CA SER A 95 -7.14 -16.08 -3.84
C SER A 95 -7.98 -17.23 -3.33
N GLU A 96 -9.25 -16.98 -3.01
CA GLU A 96 -10.22 -18.05 -2.78
C GLU A 96 -11.29 -17.99 -3.86
N ASP A 97 -11.61 -19.16 -4.40
CA ASP A 97 -12.76 -19.31 -5.28
C ASP A 97 -14.03 -19.06 -4.45
N LYS A 98 -14.85 -18.09 -4.88
CA LYS A 98 -16.17 -17.86 -4.32
C LYS A 98 -17.23 -18.20 -5.34
N LEU A 99 -18.23 -18.96 -4.89
CA LEU A 99 -19.44 -19.19 -5.66
C LEU A 99 -20.35 -17.96 -5.50
N VAL A 100 -20.74 -17.36 -6.62
CA VAL A 100 -21.67 -16.23 -6.65
C VAL A 100 -22.94 -16.67 -7.38
N GLU A 101 -24.09 -16.35 -6.79
CA GLU A 101 -25.39 -16.53 -7.42
C GLU A 101 -25.64 -15.41 -8.42
N VAL A 102 -25.80 -15.78 -9.69
CA VAL A 102 -26.13 -14.86 -10.78
C VAL A 102 -27.55 -15.19 -11.23
N PHE A 103 -28.39 -14.16 -11.33
CA PHE A 103 -29.76 -14.31 -11.81
C PHE A 103 -29.81 -14.03 -13.31
N ASP A 104 -30.27 -15.00 -14.10
CA ASP A 104 -30.58 -14.80 -15.51
C ASP A 104 -32.06 -15.13 -15.81
N ARG A 105 -32.47 -15.00 -17.07
CA ARG A 105 -33.86 -15.25 -17.49
C ARG A 105 -34.30 -16.71 -17.32
N ASN A 106 -33.38 -17.62 -17.04
CA ASN A 106 -33.60 -19.05 -16.85
C ASN A 106 -33.45 -19.49 -15.38
N GLY A 107 -33.18 -18.58 -14.43
CA GLY A 107 -33.14 -18.86 -12.99
C GLY A 107 -31.84 -18.44 -12.30
N ILE A 108 -31.53 -19.09 -11.17
CA ILE A 108 -30.32 -18.86 -10.37
C ILE A 108 -29.20 -19.76 -10.86
N LYS A 109 -28.05 -19.18 -11.23
CA LYS A 109 -26.84 -19.92 -11.60
C LYS A 109 -25.71 -19.62 -10.61
N LEU A 110 -25.10 -20.66 -10.06
CA LEU A 110 -23.87 -20.54 -9.27
C LEU A 110 -22.65 -20.52 -10.20
N VAL A 111 -21.86 -19.45 -10.12
CA VAL A 111 -20.62 -19.31 -10.90
C VAL A 111 -19.45 -19.21 -9.95
N SER A 112 -18.42 -20.04 -10.15
CA SER A 112 -17.14 -19.87 -9.46
C SER A 112 -16.42 -18.66 -10.03
N THR A 113 -16.19 -17.65 -9.19
CA THR A 113 -15.41 -16.47 -9.56
C THR A 113 -14.24 -16.30 -8.60
N LYS A 114 -13.13 -15.83 -9.14
CA LYS A 114 -12.01 -15.31 -8.35
C LYS A 114 -12.27 -13.84 -8.09
N PHE A 115 -12.31 -13.45 -6.82
CA PHE A 115 -12.28 -12.03 -6.47
C PHE A 115 -10.81 -11.57 -6.45
N ASN A 116 -10.52 -10.46 -7.12
CA ASN A 116 -9.21 -9.81 -7.00
C ASN A 116 -9.14 -9.17 -5.61
N HIS A 117 -8.34 -9.74 -4.71
CA HIS A 117 -8.18 -9.24 -3.35
C HIS A 117 -7.13 -8.12 -3.24
N GLU A 118 -7.38 -7.18 -2.32
CA GLU A 118 -6.59 -5.97 -2.09
C GLU A 118 -5.12 -6.26 -1.77
N ASP A 119 -4.21 -5.57 -2.45
CA ASP A 119 -2.80 -5.55 -2.08
C ASP A 119 -2.65 -4.88 -0.71
N ASN A 120 -2.14 -5.62 0.28
CA ASN A 120 -1.90 -5.13 1.64
C ASN A 120 -1.04 -3.85 1.67
N LEU A 121 -0.11 -3.72 0.72
CA LEU A 121 0.65 -2.49 0.52
C LEU A 121 -0.26 -1.32 0.13
N LEU A 122 -1.07 -1.48 -0.92
CA LEU A 122 -1.98 -0.43 -1.39
C LEU A 122 -3.01 -0.06 -0.33
N ARG A 123 -3.57 -1.05 0.38
CA ARG A 123 -4.49 -0.81 1.50
C ARG A 123 -3.83 0.02 2.60
N THR A 124 -2.60 -0.31 2.95
CA THR A 124 -1.84 0.42 3.97
C THR A 124 -1.54 1.85 3.53
N ILE A 125 -1.17 2.05 2.26
CA ILE A 125 -0.95 3.38 1.68
C ILE A 125 -2.25 4.19 1.67
N CYS A 126 -3.38 3.63 1.23
CA CYS A 126 -4.66 4.31 1.24
C CYS A 126 -5.04 4.78 2.66
N ARG A 127 -4.89 3.91 3.66
CA ARG A 127 -5.11 4.27 5.07
C ARG A 127 -4.16 5.36 5.56
N ALA A 128 -2.89 5.30 5.17
CA ALA A 128 -1.92 6.34 5.49
C ALA A 128 -2.36 7.68 4.87
N VAL A 129 -2.74 7.70 3.59
CA VAL A 129 -3.24 8.90 2.90
C VAL A 129 -4.47 9.47 3.60
N GLU A 130 -5.43 8.65 3.99
CA GLU A 130 -6.63 9.10 4.71
C GLU A 130 -6.31 9.74 6.06
N ASN A 131 -5.47 9.08 6.85
CA ASN A 131 -5.08 9.58 8.17
C ASN A 131 -4.25 10.86 8.06
N LEU A 132 -3.31 10.92 7.12
CA LEU A 132 -2.52 12.11 6.88
C LEU A 132 -3.37 13.25 6.33
N THR A 133 -4.38 12.96 5.50
CA THR A 133 -5.33 13.97 5.01
C THR A 133 -6.11 14.59 6.15
N LYS A 134 -6.64 13.78 7.09
CA LYS A 134 -7.30 14.29 8.31
C LYS A 134 -6.33 15.17 9.10
N PHE A 135 -5.10 14.69 9.33
CA PHE A 135 -4.08 15.42 10.06
C PHE A 135 -3.73 16.78 9.44
N VAL A 136 -3.55 16.86 8.11
CA VAL A 136 -3.17 18.12 7.46
C VAL A 136 -4.33 19.09 7.30
N LYS A 137 -5.58 18.60 7.30
CA LYS A 137 -6.79 19.42 7.17
C LYS A 137 -7.31 19.98 8.48
N GLY A 138 -6.99 19.34 9.61
CA GLY A 138 -7.51 19.71 10.93
C GLY A 138 -8.81 18.99 11.20
#